data_AF-A0A650CQU8-F1
#
_entry.id   AF-A0A650CQU8-F1
#
_cell.length_a   1.000
_cell.length_b   1.000
_cell.length_c   1.000
_cell.angle_alpha   90.00
_cell.angle_beta   90.00
_cell.angle_gamma   90.00
#
_symmetry.space_group_name_H-M   'P 1'
#
loop_
_entity.id
_entity.type
_entity.pdbx_description
1 polymer ?
#
loop_
_entity_poly.entity_id
_entity_poly.type
_entity_poly.pdbx_seq_one_letter_code
_entity_poly.pdbx_strand_id
1 'polypeptide(L)'
;MISLPIPLFGIPLKGINNPILVVFSEFNVNVTKDGKMKLPEKFYDLFEEATGFKCNISLAFDKHVPYSSSYIYLSDLYFRRSVKECEIPISEEEIQDTLLMIDDALFDSELIRALRYAFKVGVPVLYRDEEEPIRLSLPNFTSTYLFSYPVDLSSVRYIDNSLVHLIGMIPLDFVETRDLNLLYVENGLWESLYGIPFVTRKGWKLIWDLNYVTAIDVRGA
;
A
#
# COMPACT_ATOMS: atom_id res chain seq x y z
N MET A 1 -14.56 -9.93 -6.41
CA MET A 1 -13.71 -9.30 -5.38
C MET A 1 -12.33 -9.16 -5.96
N ILE A 2 -11.60 -8.10 -5.61
CA ILE A 2 -10.25 -7.84 -6.09
C ILE A 2 -9.31 -7.91 -4.89
N SER A 3 -8.24 -8.70 -5.01
CA SER A 3 -7.20 -8.81 -3.99
C SER A 3 -6.20 -7.68 -4.17
N LEU A 4 -5.99 -6.89 -3.12
CA LEU A 4 -5.10 -5.72 -3.12
C LEU A 4 -4.04 -5.87 -2.03
N PRO A 5 -2.78 -5.46 -2.29
CA PRO A 5 -1.76 -5.37 -1.25
C PRO A 5 -2.10 -4.19 -0.32
N ILE A 6 -2.06 -4.41 0.99
CA ILE A 6 -2.26 -3.37 2.01
C ILE A 6 -1.10 -3.42 3.03
N PRO A 7 -0.63 -2.28 3.55
CA PRO A 7 0.35 -2.25 4.64
C PRO A 7 -0.41 -2.47 5.96
N LEU A 8 -0.61 -3.73 6.34
CA LEU A 8 -1.37 -4.07 7.55
C LEU A 8 -0.72 -3.49 8.81
N PHE A 9 0.61 -3.47 8.85
CA PHE A 9 1.41 -2.82 9.88
C PHE A 9 2.59 -2.06 9.26
N GLY A 10 3.14 -1.11 9.99
CA GLY A 10 4.24 -0.26 9.56
C GLY A 10 3.86 1.22 9.64
N ILE A 11 4.10 1.82 10.80
CA ILE A 11 3.96 3.26 10.97
C ILE A 11 5.25 3.95 10.48
N PRO A 12 5.15 4.87 9.52
CA PRO A 12 6.31 5.64 9.06
C PRO A 12 6.83 6.49 10.21
N LEU A 13 8.15 6.61 10.32
CA LEU A 13 8.80 7.54 11.23
C LEU A 13 9.91 8.26 10.45
N LYS A 14 9.93 9.59 10.51
CA LYS A 14 10.87 10.38 9.73
C LYS A 14 12.33 10.00 10.06
N GLY A 15 13.06 9.57 9.04
CA GLY A 15 14.48 9.19 9.15
C GLY A 15 14.72 7.82 9.79
N ILE A 16 13.68 7.00 9.94
CA ILE A 16 13.76 5.67 10.53
C ILE A 16 13.18 4.67 9.55
N ASN A 17 14.01 3.72 9.15
CA ASN A 17 13.64 2.64 8.26
C ASN A 17 12.94 1.52 9.06
N ASN A 18 11.63 1.66 9.26
CA ASN A 18 10.82 0.70 10.00
C ASN A 18 10.27 -0.39 9.08
N PRO A 19 10.10 -1.63 9.60
CA PRO A 19 9.49 -2.70 8.83
C PRO A 19 8.01 -2.42 8.52
N ILE A 20 7.62 -2.73 7.29
CA ILE A 20 6.25 -2.66 6.78
C ILE A 20 5.77 -4.08 6.50
N LEU A 21 4.69 -4.50 7.17
CA LEU A 21 4.05 -5.78 6.87
C LEU A 21 2.97 -5.56 5.81
N VAL A 22 3.24 -6.03 4.60
CA VAL A 22 2.26 -6.02 3.51
C VAL A 22 1.55 -7.36 3.45
N VAL A 23 0.22 -7.32 3.45
CA VAL A 23 -0.64 -8.50 3.26
C VAL A 23 -1.59 -8.29 2.09
N PHE A 24 -2.19 -9.37 1.59
CA PHE A 24 -3.25 -9.27 0.60
C PHE A 24 -4.62 -9.28 1.27
N SER A 25 -5.47 -8.35 0.83
CA SER A 25 -6.86 -8.33 1.26
C SER A 25 -7.83 -8.16 0.10
N GLU A 26 -8.92 -8.92 0.16
CA GLU A 26 -10.00 -8.86 -0.81
C GLU A 26 -10.95 -7.69 -0.52
N PHE A 27 -11.15 -6.84 -1.53
CA PHE A 27 -12.12 -5.75 -1.51
C PHE A 27 -13.26 -6.03 -2.49
N ASN A 28 -14.49 -5.68 -2.11
CA ASN A 28 -15.67 -5.79 -2.96
C ASN A 28 -15.80 -4.56 -3.89
N VAL A 29 -14.90 -4.48 -4.87
CA VAL A 29 -14.81 -3.42 -5.87
C VAL A 29 -14.66 -4.00 -7.28
N ASN A 30 -14.97 -3.19 -8.30
CA ASN A 30 -14.83 -3.53 -9.71
C ASN A 30 -14.02 -2.47 -10.46
N VAL A 31 -13.28 -2.91 -11.49
CA VAL A 31 -12.63 -2.00 -12.44
C VAL A 31 -13.65 -1.54 -13.48
N THR A 32 -13.74 -0.23 -13.65
CA THR A 32 -14.66 0.49 -14.56
C THR A 32 -13.89 1.57 -15.31
N LYS A 33 -14.53 2.24 -16.28
CA LYS A 33 -13.92 3.37 -17.01
C LYS A 33 -14.10 4.71 -16.29
N ASP A 34 -15.23 4.89 -15.62
CA ASP A 34 -15.66 6.18 -15.04
C ASP A 34 -15.84 6.11 -13.51
N GLY A 35 -15.04 5.26 -12.87
CA GLY A 35 -15.04 5.07 -11.42
C GLY A 35 -14.47 6.24 -10.63
N LYS A 36 -14.49 6.08 -9.30
CA LYS A 36 -14.11 7.10 -8.32
C LYS A 36 -12.61 7.23 -8.11
N MET A 37 -11.86 6.13 -8.24
CA MET A 37 -10.42 6.11 -8.01
C MET A 37 -9.70 5.81 -9.31
N LYS A 38 -9.00 6.82 -9.82
CA LYS A 38 -8.23 6.78 -11.07
C LYS A 38 -6.74 6.88 -10.75
N LEU A 39 -5.90 6.52 -11.72
CA LEU A 39 -4.48 6.85 -11.66
C LEU A 39 -4.29 8.38 -11.70
N PRO A 40 -3.28 8.91 -11.01
CA PRO A 40 -2.97 10.34 -11.08
C PRO A 40 -2.51 10.70 -12.50
N GLU A 41 -2.89 11.88 -13.02
CA GLU A 41 -2.55 12.29 -14.39
C GLU A 41 -1.04 12.21 -14.68
N LYS A 42 -0.20 12.59 -13.70
CA LYS A 42 1.26 12.53 -13.79
C LYS A 42 1.79 11.10 -14.07
N PHE A 43 1.04 10.05 -13.73
CA PHE A 43 1.40 8.68 -14.10
C PHE A 43 1.39 8.49 -15.61
N TYR A 44 0.38 9.02 -16.31
CA TYR A 44 0.27 8.88 -17.77
C TYR A 44 1.39 9.63 -18.49
N ASP A 45 1.77 10.81 -17.99
CA ASP A 45 2.89 11.59 -18.51
C ASP A 45 4.21 10.82 -18.39
N LEU A 46 4.50 10.27 -17.19
CA LEU A 46 5.70 9.48 -16.94
C LEU A 46 5.71 8.16 -17.71
N PHE A 47 4.55 7.55 -17.91
CA PHE A 47 4.41 6.37 -18.76
C PHE A 47 4.74 6.67 -20.22
N GLU A 48 4.21 7.78 -20.75
CA GLU A 48 4.51 8.22 -22.13
C GLU A 48 5.99 8.56 -22.28
N GLU A 49 6.61 9.19 -21.29
CA GLU A 49 8.04 9.49 -21.26
C GLU A 49 8.90 8.21 -21.24
N ALA A 50 8.57 7.26 -20.37
CA ALA A 50 9.38 6.06 -20.18
C ALA A 50 9.24 5.04 -21.33
N THR A 51 8.05 4.93 -21.92
CA THR A 51 7.77 3.94 -22.97
C THR A 51 7.82 4.53 -24.38
N GLY A 52 7.62 5.84 -24.54
CA GLY A 52 7.43 6.49 -25.83
C GLY A 52 6.05 6.24 -26.47
N PHE A 53 5.13 5.58 -25.76
CA PHE A 53 3.79 5.25 -26.26
C PHE A 53 2.69 5.94 -25.48
N LYS A 54 1.64 6.34 -26.20
CA LYS A 54 0.42 6.91 -25.63
C LYS A 54 -0.75 5.96 -25.86
N CYS A 55 -1.34 5.46 -24.78
CA CYS A 55 -2.48 4.55 -24.80
C CYS A 55 -3.71 5.21 -24.18
N ASN A 56 -4.86 5.16 -24.87
CA ASN A 56 -6.09 5.75 -24.36
C ASN A 56 -6.91 4.70 -23.57
N ILE A 57 -6.42 4.32 -22.39
CA ILE A 57 -7.06 3.33 -21.52
C ILE A 57 -7.54 4.02 -20.24
N SER A 58 -8.85 4.04 -20.02
CA SER A 58 -9.44 4.53 -18.77
C SER A 58 -9.70 3.37 -17.81
N LEU A 59 -9.07 3.41 -16.64
CA LEU A 59 -9.26 2.45 -15.56
C LEU A 59 -9.54 3.17 -14.25
N ALA A 60 -10.54 2.70 -13.53
CA ALA A 60 -10.91 3.23 -12.24
C ALA A 60 -11.62 2.19 -11.38
N PHE A 61 -11.52 2.29 -10.05
CA PHE A 61 -12.40 1.53 -9.17
C PHE A 61 -13.76 2.22 -8.96
N ASP A 62 -14.83 1.45 -8.96
CA ASP A 62 -16.21 1.91 -8.71
C ASP A 62 -16.43 2.42 -7.27
N LYS A 63 -15.63 1.93 -6.32
CA LYS A 63 -15.68 2.28 -4.90
C LYS A 63 -14.29 2.65 -4.37
N HIS A 64 -14.27 3.21 -3.16
CA HIS A 64 -13.04 3.54 -2.46
C HIS A 64 -12.36 2.30 -1.88
N VAL A 65 -11.04 2.28 -1.99
CA VAL A 65 -10.07 1.41 -1.33
C VAL A 65 -8.88 2.29 -0.92
N PRO A 66 -7.90 1.80 -0.14
CA PRO A 66 -6.70 2.60 0.15
C PRO A 66 -6.04 3.08 -1.14
N TYR A 67 -5.63 4.35 -1.17
CA TYR A 67 -5.15 5.01 -2.38
C TYR A 67 -3.89 4.35 -2.94
N SER A 68 -2.89 4.13 -2.09
CA SER A 68 -1.65 3.42 -2.41
C SER A 68 -1.92 2.03 -3.02
N SER A 69 -2.78 1.23 -2.38
CA SER A 69 -3.23 -0.07 -2.91
C SER A 69 -3.93 0.04 -4.27
N SER A 70 -4.78 1.05 -4.44
CA SER A 70 -5.47 1.30 -5.71
C SER A 70 -4.50 1.63 -6.83
N TYR A 71 -3.52 2.48 -6.53
CA TYR A 71 -2.49 2.91 -7.47
C TYR A 71 -1.68 1.72 -7.95
N ILE A 72 -1.15 0.90 -7.02
CA ILE A 72 -0.33 -0.28 -7.36
C ILE A 72 -1.07 -1.23 -8.31
N TYR A 73 -2.34 -1.53 -8.01
CA TYR A 73 -3.13 -2.44 -8.83
C TYR A 73 -3.49 -1.84 -10.19
N LEU A 74 -4.00 -0.60 -10.21
CA LEU A 74 -4.45 0.04 -11.45
C LEU A 74 -3.27 0.34 -12.38
N SER A 75 -2.10 0.69 -11.85
CA SER A 75 -0.92 1.01 -12.66
C SER A 75 -0.38 -0.25 -13.36
N ASP A 76 -0.32 -1.38 -12.65
CA ASP A 76 0.08 -2.66 -13.23
C ASP A 76 -0.95 -3.13 -14.27
N LEU A 77 -2.25 -3.03 -13.95
CA LEU A 77 -3.31 -3.37 -14.88
C LEU A 77 -3.30 -2.47 -16.14
N TYR A 78 -3.05 -1.17 -15.97
CA TYR A 78 -2.90 -0.23 -17.08
C TYR A 78 -1.74 -0.66 -17.98
N PHE A 79 -0.55 -0.88 -17.39
CA PHE A 79 0.64 -1.27 -18.15
C PHE A 79 0.39 -2.56 -18.94
N ARG A 80 -0.14 -3.59 -18.29
CA ARG A 80 -0.47 -4.89 -18.91
C ARG A 80 -1.49 -4.76 -20.03
N ARG A 81 -2.47 -3.86 -19.91
CA ARG A 81 -3.41 -3.60 -21.00
C ARG A 81 -2.77 -2.79 -22.12
N SER A 82 -1.93 -1.81 -21.83
CA SER A 82 -1.19 -1.05 -22.84
C SER A 82 -0.31 -1.96 -23.71
N VAL A 83 0.36 -2.95 -23.11
CA VAL A 83 1.13 -3.96 -23.85
C VAL A 83 0.24 -4.76 -24.81
N LYS A 84 -0.96 -5.13 -24.38
CA LYS A 84 -1.89 -5.93 -25.19
C LYS A 84 -2.66 -5.13 -26.24
N GLU A 85 -3.11 -3.94 -25.88
CA GLU A 85 -4.03 -3.12 -26.69
C GLU A 85 -3.30 -2.14 -27.61
N CYS A 86 -2.09 -1.70 -27.23
CA CYS A 86 -1.26 -0.80 -28.03
C CYS A 86 0.02 -1.47 -28.57
N GLU A 87 0.14 -2.80 -28.41
CA GLU A 87 1.24 -3.61 -28.93
C GLU A 87 2.63 -3.10 -28.54
N ILE A 88 2.79 -2.60 -27.31
CA ILE A 88 4.09 -2.12 -26.79
C ILE A 88 5.03 -3.33 -26.66
N PRO A 89 6.18 -3.35 -27.37
CA PRO A 89 7.07 -4.52 -27.43
C PRO A 89 8.01 -4.55 -26.23
N ILE A 90 7.46 -4.88 -25.06
CA ILE A 90 8.18 -4.86 -23.77
C ILE A 90 7.98 -6.18 -23.02
N SER A 91 9.02 -6.64 -22.33
CA SER A 91 9.01 -7.86 -21.52
C SER A 91 8.42 -7.64 -20.13
N GLU A 92 8.03 -8.72 -19.44
CA GLU A 92 7.52 -8.62 -18.07
C GLU A 92 8.53 -8.02 -17.09
N GLU A 93 9.83 -8.25 -17.28
CA GLU A 93 10.88 -7.66 -16.45
C GLU A 93 10.92 -6.14 -16.63
N GLU A 94 10.95 -5.68 -17.89
CA GLU A 94 10.95 -4.26 -18.22
C GLU A 94 9.67 -3.54 -17.77
N ILE A 95 8.50 -4.21 -17.77
CA ILE A 95 7.27 -3.67 -17.17
C ILE A 95 7.49 -3.35 -15.70
N GLN A 96 8.07 -4.29 -14.94
CA GLN A 96 8.28 -4.10 -13.51
C GLN A 96 9.32 -3.01 -13.24
N ASP A 97 10.41 -2.98 -14.00
CA ASP A 97 11.46 -1.97 -13.86
C ASP A 97 10.92 -0.56 -14.19
N THR A 98 10.13 -0.45 -15.25
CA THR A 98 9.50 0.83 -15.64
C THR A 98 8.50 1.28 -14.58
N LEU A 99 7.66 0.38 -14.05
CA LEU A 99 6.74 0.71 -12.97
C LEU A 99 7.48 1.20 -11.72
N LEU A 100 8.61 0.57 -11.35
CA LEU A 100 9.43 1.02 -10.22
C LEU A 100 10.00 2.44 -10.46
N MET A 101 10.52 2.72 -11.66
CA MET A 101 10.99 4.06 -12.01
C MET A 101 9.89 5.13 -11.91
N ILE A 102 8.69 4.81 -12.40
CA ILE A 102 7.53 5.71 -12.31
C ILE A 102 7.09 5.90 -10.85
N ASP A 103 7.05 4.82 -10.08
CA ASP A 103 6.70 4.83 -8.66
C ASP A 103 7.61 5.76 -7.86
N ASP A 104 8.94 5.63 -8.04
CA ASP A 104 9.93 6.47 -7.37
C ASP A 104 9.84 7.93 -7.83
N ALA A 105 9.61 8.20 -9.13
CA ALA A 105 9.43 9.56 -9.64
C ALA A 105 8.14 10.25 -9.17
N LEU A 106 7.09 9.47 -8.86
CA LEU A 106 5.82 9.98 -8.36
C LEU A 106 5.82 10.22 -6.86
N PHE A 107 6.34 9.25 -6.09
CA PHE A 107 6.12 9.19 -4.65
C PHE A 107 7.39 9.17 -3.82
N ASP A 108 8.50 8.62 -4.34
CA ASP A 108 9.73 8.32 -3.60
C ASP A 108 9.43 7.78 -2.18
N SER A 109 8.75 6.62 -2.14
CA SER A 109 8.14 6.12 -0.91
C SER A 109 8.41 4.63 -0.70
N GLU A 110 9.00 4.29 0.45
CA GLU A 110 9.19 2.91 0.93
C GLU A 110 7.86 2.13 0.96
N LEU A 111 6.73 2.80 1.23
CA LEU A 111 5.41 2.17 1.19
C LEU A 111 5.08 1.67 -0.21
N ILE A 112 5.27 2.50 -1.24
CA ILE A 112 4.96 2.13 -2.63
C ILE A 112 5.89 1.02 -3.09
N ARG A 113 7.19 1.10 -2.76
CA ARG A 113 8.16 0.03 -3.03
C ARG A 113 7.76 -1.29 -2.36
N ALA A 114 7.35 -1.26 -1.09
CA ALA A 114 6.87 -2.43 -0.35
C ALA A 114 5.64 -3.07 -1.00
N LEU A 115 4.61 -2.27 -1.31
CA LEU A 115 3.38 -2.75 -1.92
C LEU A 115 3.62 -3.29 -3.33
N ARG A 116 4.43 -2.62 -4.14
CA ARG A 116 4.82 -3.07 -5.49
C ARG A 116 5.55 -4.40 -5.43
N TYR A 117 6.52 -4.54 -4.53
CA TYR A 117 7.25 -5.79 -4.35
C TYR A 117 6.32 -6.93 -3.97
N ALA A 118 5.47 -6.74 -2.95
CA ALA A 118 4.46 -7.72 -2.53
C ALA A 118 3.56 -8.14 -3.69
N PHE A 119 3.09 -7.16 -4.49
CA PHE A 119 2.26 -7.38 -5.67
C PHE A 119 2.98 -8.21 -6.74
N LYS A 120 4.24 -7.89 -7.03
CA LYS A 120 5.11 -8.61 -7.98
C LYS A 120 5.31 -10.07 -7.57
N VAL A 121 5.58 -10.33 -6.29
CA VAL A 121 5.81 -11.71 -5.80
C VAL A 121 4.53 -12.48 -5.49
N GLY A 122 3.39 -11.79 -5.37
CA GLY A 122 2.07 -12.40 -5.16
C GLY A 122 1.86 -13.03 -3.77
N VAL A 123 2.69 -12.68 -2.79
CA VAL A 123 2.62 -13.20 -1.41
C VAL A 123 2.81 -12.09 -0.39
N PRO A 124 2.29 -12.22 0.84
CA PRO A 124 2.59 -11.29 1.93
C PRO A 124 4.09 -11.16 2.17
N VAL A 125 4.55 -9.97 2.55
CA VAL A 125 5.97 -9.69 2.78
C VAL A 125 6.17 -8.81 4.00
N LEU A 126 7.24 -9.07 4.74
CA LEU A 126 7.83 -8.09 5.63
C LEU A 126 8.92 -7.35 4.85
N TYR A 127 8.73 -6.06 4.69
CA TYR A 127 9.59 -5.20 3.89
C TYR A 127 10.30 -4.18 4.78
N ARG A 128 11.56 -3.91 4.49
CA ARG A 128 12.30 -2.77 5.05
C ARG A 128 13.15 -2.21 3.91
N ASP A 129 13.20 -0.89 3.75
CA ASP A 129 13.86 -0.27 2.60
C ASP A 129 15.35 -0.66 2.58
N GLU A 130 15.92 -0.83 1.39
CA GLU A 130 17.33 -1.27 1.20
C GLU A 130 17.68 -2.69 1.74
N GLU A 131 16.72 -3.46 2.23
CA GLU A 131 16.93 -4.83 2.71
C GLU A 131 16.21 -5.87 1.87
N GLU A 132 16.66 -7.13 1.97
CA GLU A 132 15.99 -8.24 1.30
C GLU A 132 14.62 -8.52 1.95
N PRO A 133 13.50 -8.37 1.21
CA PRO A 133 12.19 -8.55 1.82
C PRO A 133 11.90 -10.03 2.15
N ILE A 134 11.32 -10.26 3.32
CA ILE A 134 11.01 -11.61 3.80
C ILE A 134 9.62 -12.00 3.29
N ARG A 135 9.53 -13.10 2.53
CA ARG A 135 8.26 -13.66 2.05
C ARG A 135 7.59 -14.46 3.15
N LEU A 136 6.28 -14.29 3.29
CA LEU A 136 5.49 -14.83 4.39
C LEU A 136 4.31 -15.67 3.88
N SER A 137 3.79 -16.51 4.76
CA SER A 137 2.54 -17.26 4.56
C SER A 137 1.55 -16.84 5.64
N LEU A 138 0.66 -15.91 5.28
CA LEU A 138 -0.41 -15.39 6.13
C LEU A 138 -1.76 -15.68 5.47
N PRO A 139 -2.85 -15.81 6.25
CA PRO A 139 -4.18 -15.99 5.71
C PRO A 139 -4.60 -14.79 4.84
N ASN A 140 -5.53 -15.03 3.92
CA ASN A 140 -6.15 -13.95 3.17
C ASN A 140 -7.16 -13.22 4.05
N PHE A 141 -7.14 -11.89 3.97
CA PHE A 141 -8.06 -11.03 4.69
C PHE A 141 -9.17 -10.54 3.73
N THR A 142 -10.34 -10.22 4.24
CA THR A 142 -11.34 -9.43 3.53
C THR A 142 -11.46 -8.07 4.19
N SER A 143 -11.40 -6.99 3.40
CA SER A 143 -11.42 -5.64 3.94
C SER A 143 -12.50 -4.76 3.32
N THR A 144 -12.98 -3.81 4.11
CA THR A 144 -13.85 -2.73 3.63
C THR A 144 -13.23 -1.38 3.97
N TYR A 145 -13.12 -0.50 2.98
CA TYR A 145 -12.72 0.89 3.21
C TYR A 145 -13.76 1.62 4.07
N LEU A 146 -13.29 2.43 5.03
CA LEU A 146 -14.16 3.22 5.90
C LEU A 146 -14.01 4.72 5.64
N PHE A 147 -12.82 5.27 5.89
CA PHE A 147 -12.49 6.70 5.70
C PHE A 147 -10.97 6.89 5.69
N SER A 148 -10.51 8.06 5.26
CA SER A 148 -9.09 8.46 5.28
C SER A 148 -8.93 9.82 5.93
N TYR A 149 -7.87 9.99 6.71
CA TYR A 149 -7.47 11.27 7.29
C TYR A 149 -6.17 11.74 6.64
N PRO A 150 -6.07 13.00 6.18
CA PRO A 150 -4.79 13.55 5.78
C PRO A 150 -3.86 13.59 7.01
N VAL A 151 -2.59 13.26 6.80
CA VAL A 151 -1.57 13.28 7.86
C VAL A 151 -0.30 13.93 7.33
N ASP A 152 0.32 14.76 8.17
CA ASP A 152 1.67 15.24 7.93
C ASP A 152 2.65 14.28 8.61
N LEU A 153 3.25 13.38 7.84
CA LEU A 153 4.20 12.40 8.37
C LEU A 153 5.47 13.04 8.93
N SER A 154 5.75 14.31 8.58
CA SER A 154 6.89 15.06 9.09
C SER A 154 6.65 15.65 10.49
N SER A 155 5.40 15.67 10.97
CA SER A 155 5.01 16.37 12.20
C SER A 155 5.21 15.58 13.48
N VAL A 156 5.89 14.43 13.46
CA VAL A 156 6.07 13.59 14.66
C VAL A 156 6.77 14.40 15.74
N ARG A 157 6.09 14.56 16.88
CA ARG A 157 6.52 15.50 17.94
C ARG A 157 7.61 14.96 18.84
N TYR A 158 7.67 13.64 19.01
CA TYR A 158 8.61 12.98 19.92
C TYR A 158 8.83 11.52 19.48
N ILE A 159 10.09 11.15 19.29
CA ILE A 159 10.50 9.78 18.99
C ILE A 159 11.62 9.43 19.97
N ASP A 160 11.41 8.39 20.78
CA ASP A 160 12.47 7.76 21.54
C ASP A 160 12.72 6.34 21.02
N ASN A 161 13.87 5.77 21.39
CA ASN A 161 14.27 4.44 20.90
C ASN A 161 13.27 3.34 21.30
N SER A 162 12.63 3.44 22.46
CA SER A 162 11.65 2.43 22.91
C SER A 162 10.43 2.41 22.02
N LEU A 163 9.95 3.58 21.59
CA LEU A 163 8.84 3.71 20.64
C LEU A 163 9.22 3.17 19.26
N VAL A 164 10.43 3.46 18.79
CA VAL A 164 10.96 2.92 17.53
C VAL A 164 10.99 1.39 17.57
N HIS A 165 11.55 0.81 18.64
CA HIS A 165 11.59 -0.63 18.82
C HIS A 165 10.19 -1.25 18.88
N LEU A 166 9.24 -0.63 19.58
CA LEU A 166 7.87 -1.11 19.66
C LEU A 166 7.21 -1.15 18.28
N ILE A 167 7.31 -0.08 17.50
CA ILE A 167 6.75 0.00 16.14
C ILE A 167 7.38 -1.05 15.24
N GLY A 168 8.70 -1.26 15.35
CA GLY A 168 9.40 -2.28 14.58
C GLY A 168 9.06 -3.72 14.98
N MET A 169 8.73 -3.97 16.25
CA MET A 169 8.39 -5.32 16.74
C MET A 169 6.95 -5.74 16.43
N ILE A 170 5.99 -4.81 16.42
CA ILE A 170 4.58 -5.14 16.14
C ILE A 170 4.38 -5.99 14.87
N PRO A 171 4.93 -5.63 13.69
CA PRO A 171 4.75 -6.46 12.50
C PRO A 171 5.38 -7.86 12.65
N LEU A 172 6.51 -7.97 13.36
CA LEU A 172 7.17 -9.25 13.64
C LEU A 172 6.32 -10.12 14.58
N ASP A 173 5.88 -9.56 15.70
CA ASP A 173 5.03 -10.23 16.67
C ASP A 173 3.73 -10.71 16.02
N PHE A 174 3.15 -9.92 15.11
CA PHE A 174 1.95 -10.33 14.39
C PHE A 174 2.22 -11.51 13.45
N VAL A 175 3.35 -11.51 12.75
CA VAL A 175 3.73 -12.63 11.87
C VAL A 175 3.88 -13.92 12.66
N GLU A 176 4.47 -13.87 13.86
CA GLU A 176 4.68 -15.04 14.72
C GLU A 176 3.41 -15.51 15.42
N THR A 177 2.65 -14.59 16.02
CA THR A 177 1.54 -14.91 16.92
C THR A 177 0.17 -14.89 16.24
N ARG A 178 0.03 -14.12 15.17
CA ARG A 178 -1.25 -13.78 14.52
C ARG A 178 -2.25 -13.13 15.48
N ASP A 179 -1.76 -12.47 16.54
CA ASP A 179 -2.64 -11.82 17.52
C ASP A 179 -3.29 -10.56 16.92
N LEU A 180 -4.60 -10.66 16.67
CA LEU A 180 -5.41 -9.53 16.17
C LEU A 180 -5.49 -8.36 17.15
N ASN A 181 -5.15 -8.53 18.43
CA ASN A 181 -5.07 -7.41 19.38
C ASN A 181 -3.97 -6.41 18.99
N LEU A 182 -2.95 -6.83 18.24
CA LEU A 182 -1.90 -5.94 17.74
C LEU A 182 -2.45 -4.86 16.80
N LEU A 183 -3.58 -5.13 16.10
CA LEU A 183 -4.28 -4.11 15.31
C LEU A 183 -4.70 -2.92 16.19
N TYR A 184 -5.22 -3.21 17.38
CA TYR A 184 -5.63 -2.20 18.36
C TYR A 184 -4.42 -1.46 18.94
N VAL A 185 -3.32 -2.17 19.22
CA VAL A 185 -2.07 -1.57 19.71
C VAL A 185 -1.54 -0.55 18.71
N GLU A 186 -1.36 -0.94 17.44
CA GLU A 186 -0.82 -0.01 16.43
C GLU A 186 -1.79 1.15 16.13
N ASN A 187 -3.11 0.94 16.21
CA ASN A 187 -4.07 2.05 16.13
C ASN A 187 -3.82 3.10 17.22
N GLY A 188 -3.42 2.69 18.43
CA GLY A 188 -3.15 3.62 19.54
C GLY A 188 -1.85 4.39 19.34
N LEU A 189 -0.89 3.77 18.64
CA LEU A 189 0.35 4.44 18.24
C LEU A 189 0.10 5.52 17.19
N TRP A 190 -0.81 5.30 16.24
CA TRP A 190 -1.23 6.34 15.30
C TRP A 190 -1.79 7.59 16.01
N GLU A 191 -2.61 7.42 17.04
CA GLU A 191 -3.10 8.53 17.87
C GLU A 191 -1.94 9.22 18.60
N SER A 192 -1.07 8.44 19.23
CA SER A 192 0.02 8.96 20.06
C SER A 192 1.06 9.75 19.25
N LEU A 193 1.38 9.29 18.04
CA LEU A 193 2.40 9.87 17.17
C LEU A 193 1.89 11.04 16.34
N TYR A 194 0.70 10.90 15.79
CA TYR A 194 0.17 11.77 14.75
C TYR A 194 -1.14 12.47 15.13
N GLY A 195 -1.69 12.21 16.31
CA GLY A 195 -2.96 12.79 16.76
C GLY A 195 -4.16 12.32 15.95
N ILE A 196 -4.06 11.19 15.25
CA ILE A 196 -5.16 10.61 14.47
C ILE A 196 -6.19 10.01 15.44
N PRO A 197 -7.49 10.32 15.30
CA PRO A 197 -8.50 9.82 16.23
C PRO A 197 -8.47 8.31 16.37
N PHE A 198 -8.33 7.85 17.61
CA PHE A 198 -8.23 6.43 17.91
C PHE A 198 -9.50 5.66 17.56
N VAL A 199 -9.29 4.44 17.06
CA VAL A 199 -10.35 3.56 16.60
C VAL A 199 -10.49 2.38 17.55
N THR A 200 -11.58 2.35 18.33
CA THR A 200 -11.81 1.34 19.39
C THR A 200 -12.56 0.09 18.91
N ARG A 201 -13.12 0.13 17.69
CA ARG A 201 -13.97 -0.96 17.19
C ARG A 201 -13.13 -2.16 16.76
N LYS A 202 -13.46 -3.34 17.29
CA LYS A 202 -12.81 -4.61 16.92
C LYS A 202 -12.84 -4.82 15.40
N GLY A 203 -11.70 -5.20 14.83
CA GLY A 203 -11.52 -5.42 13.40
C GLY A 203 -11.18 -4.15 12.60
N TRP A 204 -11.37 -2.96 13.16
CA TRP A 204 -10.96 -1.74 12.47
C TRP A 204 -9.47 -1.50 12.62
N LYS A 205 -8.82 -1.13 11.52
CA LYS A 205 -7.38 -0.89 11.44
C LYS A 205 -7.10 0.42 10.73
N LEU A 206 -6.21 1.22 11.30
CA LEU A 206 -5.58 2.36 10.65
C LEU A 206 -4.32 1.89 9.93
N ILE A 207 -4.21 2.14 8.63
CA ILE A 207 -3.06 1.78 7.81
C ILE A 207 -2.43 3.01 7.18
N TRP A 208 -1.13 2.93 6.91
CA TRP A 208 -0.42 3.97 6.19
C TRP A 208 -0.87 4.02 4.72
N ASP A 209 -1.22 5.20 4.22
CA ASP A 209 -1.71 5.38 2.86
C ASP A 209 -1.13 6.66 2.23
N LEU A 210 0.20 6.67 2.07
CA LEU A 210 0.99 7.84 1.63
C LEU A 210 0.79 9.05 2.56
N ASN A 211 0.20 10.14 2.07
CA ASN A 211 -0.08 11.35 2.85
C ASN A 211 -1.39 11.25 3.65
N TYR A 212 -1.91 10.02 3.81
CA TYR A 212 -3.12 9.72 4.54
C TYR A 212 -2.89 8.57 5.53
N VAL A 213 -3.75 8.51 6.53
CA VAL A 213 -4.01 7.32 7.32
C VAL A 213 -5.42 6.84 6.96
N THR A 214 -5.52 5.63 6.43
CA THR A 214 -6.79 5.07 5.97
C THR A 214 -7.31 4.05 6.99
N ALA A 215 -8.57 4.18 7.38
CA ALA A 215 -9.26 3.21 8.21
C ALA A 215 -9.94 2.16 7.32
N ILE A 216 -9.73 0.89 7.68
CA ILE A 216 -10.36 -0.27 7.05
C ILE A 216 -10.98 -1.18 8.12
N ASP A 217 -12.08 -1.87 7.78
CA ASP A 217 -12.63 -2.98 8.56
C ASP A 217 -12.05 -4.28 8.03
N VAL A 218 -11.15 -4.90 8.78
CA VAL A 218 -10.45 -6.15 8.43
C VAL A 218 -11.21 -7.32 9.03
N ARG A 219 -11.54 -8.30 8.19
CA ARG A 219 -12.22 -9.54 8.56
C ARG A 219 -11.43 -10.74 8.05
N GLY A 220 -11.43 -11.80 8.84
CA GLY A 220 -10.73 -13.04 8.52
C GLY A 220 -9.28 -13.02 9.00
N ALA A 221 -8.91 -14.07 9.72
CA ALA A 221 -7.57 -14.55 10.05
C ALA A 221 -7.75 -16.01 10.52
#